data_AF-A0A392TV22-F1
#
_entry.id   AF-A0A392TV22-F1
#
_cell.length_a   1.000
_cell.length_b   1.000
_cell.length_c   1.000
_cell.angle_alpha   90.00
_cell.angle_beta   90.00
_cell.angle_gamma   90.00
#
_symmetry.space_group_name_H-M   'P 1'
#
loop_
_entity.id
_entity.type
_entity.pdbx_description
1 polymer ?
#
loop_
_entity_poly.entity_id
_entity_poly.type
_entity_poly.pdbx_seq_one_letter_code
_entity_poly.pdbx_strand_id
1 'polypeptide(L)'
;PRRQPRRHDGGNRLGYAGGRKRLEIPIFKGDDAYGWFVRVECYFRLNEVCMQDKVDMVVLAMEEKALNWFQWWEEQTPLRNWEE
;
A
#
# COMPACT_ATOMS: atom_id res chain seq x y z
N PRO A 1 -34.34 -43.24 20.86
CA PRO A 1 -33.05 -42.60 20.50
C PRO A 1 -33.04 -41.12 20.92
N ARG A 2 -32.05 -40.74 21.73
CA ARG A 2 -31.86 -39.39 22.30
C ARG A 2 -31.52 -38.35 21.23
N ARG A 3 -32.06 -37.13 21.36
CA ARG A 3 -31.33 -35.86 21.60
C ARG A 3 -32.28 -34.66 21.45
N GLN A 4 -32.32 -33.83 22.49
CA GLN A 4 -32.91 -32.50 22.51
C GLN A 4 -31.77 -31.46 22.33
N PRO A 5 -32.06 -30.16 22.44
CA PRO A 5 -32.23 -29.18 21.36
C PRO A 5 -30.98 -28.29 21.17
N ARG A 6 -30.84 -27.57 20.05
CA ARG A 6 -29.98 -26.36 20.01
C ARG A 6 -30.58 -25.28 19.10
N ARG A 7 -31.12 -24.24 19.75
CA ARG A 7 -31.14 -22.89 19.19
C ARG A 7 -29.70 -22.35 19.21
N HIS A 8 -29.28 -21.74 18.11
CA HIS A 8 -28.22 -20.75 17.95
C HIS A 8 -28.65 -20.01 16.68
N ASP A 9 -29.32 -18.87 16.72
CA ASP A 9 -28.79 -17.57 17.16
C ASP A 9 -27.30 -17.40 16.86
N GLY A 10 -26.98 -16.46 15.98
CA GLY A 10 -25.62 -16.36 15.48
C GLY A 10 -25.38 -15.40 14.35
N GLY A 11 -26.11 -14.29 14.30
CA GLY A 11 -25.59 -13.05 13.73
C GLY A 11 -25.49 -13.02 12.20
N ASN A 12 -26.38 -12.22 11.63
CA ASN A 12 -26.09 -11.39 10.47
C ASN A 12 -24.83 -10.55 10.75
N ARG A 13 -23.64 -11.16 10.65
CA ARG A 13 -22.35 -10.50 10.84
C ARG A 13 -21.81 -10.04 9.48
N LEU A 14 -22.68 -9.38 8.70
CA LEU A 14 -22.27 -8.44 7.66
C LEU A 14 -22.30 -6.99 8.19
N GLY A 15 -22.24 -6.83 9.52
CA GLY A 15 -22.21 -5.53 10.20
C GLY A 15 -20.83 -4.90 10.38
N TYR A 16 -19.79 -5.40 9.70
CA TYR A 16 -18.44 -4.79 9.70
C TYR A 16 -17.73 -4.87 8.35
N ALA A 17 -18.46 -4.97 7.24
CA ALA A 17 -17.92 -4.47 5.97
C ALA A 17 -18.12 -2.94 5.93
N GLY A 18 -17.77 -2.25 7.02
CA GLY A 18 -17.66 -0.81 7.05
C GLY A 18 -16.63 -0.45 5.99
N GLY A 19 -17.08 0.18 4.91
CA GLY A 19 -16.29 0.47 3.73
C GLY A 19 -14.94 1.03 4.13
N ARG A 20 -13.90 0.20 4.02
CA ARG A 20 -12.52 0.68 4.14
C ARG A 20 -12.37 1.67 2.99
N LYS A 21 -12.20 2.95 3.32
CA LYS A 21 -11.80 3.93 2.32
C LYS A 21 -10.53 3.38 1.66
N ARG A 22 -10.56 3.21 0.34
CA ARG A 22 -9.37 2.82 -0.41
C ARG A 22 -8.31 3.88 -0.10
N LEU A 23 -7.20 3.47 0.50
CA LEU A 23 -6.11 4.38 0.76
C LEU A 23 -5.54 4.81 -0.59
N GLU A 24 -5.16 6.07 -0.70
CA GLU A 24 -4.44 6.58 -1.87
C GLU A 24 -2.94 6.55 -1.56
N ILE A 25 -2.14 6.31 -2.60
CA ILE A 25 -0.69 6.33 -2.47
C ILE A 25 -0.23 7.78 -2.19
N PRO A 26 0.65 8.02 -1.20
CA PRO A 26 1.12 9.37 -0.93
C PRO A 26 2.02 9.88 -2.05
N ILE A 27 1.75 11.07 -2.57
CA ILE A 27 2.57 11.72 -3.60
C ILE A 27 3.86 12.31 -3.02
N PHE A 28 4.96 12.20 -3.75
CA PHE A 28 6.26 12.78 -3.43
C PHE A 28 6.68 13.84 -4.45
N LYS A 29 6.87 15.08 -3.98
CA LYS A 29 7.32 16.21 -4.81
C LYS A 29 8.77 16.64 -4.54
N GLY A 30 9.44 16.00 -3.59
CA GLY A 30 10.81 16.30 -3.18
C GLY A 30 10.96 16.83 -1.75
N ASP A 31 9.86 17.13 -1.06
CA ASP A 31 9.87 17.63 0.33
C ASP A 31 9.61 16.50 1.34
N ASP A 32 10.28 16.58 2.51
CA ASP A 32 10.14 15.61 3.62
C ASP A 32 10.22 14.14 3.17
N ALA A 33 11.37 13.75 2.60
CA ALA A 33 11.59 12.40 2.11
C ALA A 33 11.38 11.32 3.19
N TYR A 34 11.80 11.59 4.43
CA TYR A 34 11.64 10.64 5.54
C TYR A 34 10.16 10.46 5.92
N GLY A 35 9.42 11.55 6.11
CA GLY A 35 7.99 11.47 6.44
C GLY A 35 7.15 10.92 5.29
N TRP A 36 7.54 11.16 4.03
CA TRP A 36 6.94 10.49 2.87
C TRP A 36 7.21 8.97 2.88
N PHE A 37 8.46 8.55 3.12
CA PHE A 37 8.83 7.14 3.16
C PHE A 37 8.05 6.35 4.23
N VAL A 38 7.92 6.91 5.45
CA VAL A 38 7.12 6.28 6.52
C VAL A 38 5.65 6.10 6.09
N ARG A 39 5.09 7.06 5.35
CA ARG A 39 3.71 6.98 4.84
C ARG A 39 3.57 5.94 3.73
N VAL A 40 4.52 5.85 2.80
CA VAL A 40 4.45 4.88 1.70
C VAL A 40 4.63 3.44 2.19
N GLU A 41 5.50 3.21 3.18
CA GLU A 41 5.65 1.90 3.83
C GLU A 41 4.38 1.49 4.60
N CYS A 42 3.70 2.46 5.24
CA CYS A 42 2.40 2.21 5.86
C CYS A 42 1.33 1.86 4.80
N TYR A 43 1.32 2.56 3.67
CA TYR A 43 0.43 2.28 2.54
C TYR A 43 0.66 0.85 2.00
N PHE A 44 1.90 0.44 1.75
CA PHE A 44 2.20 -0.91 1.27
C PHE A 44 1.75 -2.00 2.23
N ARG A 45 1.99 -1.83 3.53
CA ARG A 45 1.56 -2.78 4.55
C ARG A 45 0.04 -2.91 4.64
N LEU A 46 -0.69 -1.79 4.54
CA LEU A 46 -2.15 -1.77 4.65
C LEU A 46 -2.88 -2.26 3.39
N ASN A 47 -2.24 -2.14 2.22
CA ASN A 47 -2.80 -2.59 0.94
C ASN A 47 -2.19 -3.91 0.44
N GLU A 48 -1.35 -4.57 1.26
CA GLU A 48 -0.69 -5.84 0.92
C GLU A 48 0.04 -5.80 -0.43
N VAL A 49 0.74 -4.70 -0.72
CA VAL A 49 1.43 -4.51 -2.00
C VAL A 49 2.63 -5.45 -2.09
N CYS A 50 2.69 -6.23 -3.17
CA CYS A 50 3.77 -7.15 -3.45
C CYS A 50 5.10 -6.43 -3.62
N MET A 51 6.20 -7.08 -3.21
CA MET A 51 7.54 -6.50 -3.26
C MET A 51 7.95 -6.04 -4.66
N GLN A 52 7.56 -6.82 -5.68
CA GLN A 52 7.86 -6.54 -7.08
C GLN A 52 7.17 -5.25 -7.58
N ASP A 53 6.00 -4.92 -7.01
CA ASP A 53 5.19 -3.78 -7.44
C ASP A 53 5.55 -2.48 -6.70
N LYS A 54 6.27 -2.57 -5.57
CA LYS A 54 6.57 -1.42 -4.72
C LYS A 54 7.32 -0.32 -5.47
N VAL A 55 8.33 -0.69 -6.25
CA VAL A 55 9.13 0.30 -6.97
C VAL A 55 8.28 1.02 -8.02
N ASP A 56 7.44 0.30 -8.77
CA ASP A 56 6.55 0.88 -9.78
C ASP A 56 5.53 1.83 -9.16
N MET A 57 4.96 1.43 -8.02
CA MET A 57 4.04 2.26 -7.26
C MET A 57 4.71 3.55 -6.75
N VAL A 58 5.96 3.47 -6.26
CA VAL A 58 6.71 4.66 -5.84
C VAL A 58 6.97 5.59 -7.02
N VAL A 59 7.36 5.08 -8.17
CA VAL A 59 7.61 5.90 -9.37
C VAL A 59 6.34 6.64 -9.81
N LEU A 60 5.18 5.95 -9.79
CA LEU A 60 3.88 6.58 -10.07
C LEU A 60 3.50 7.67 -9.07
N ALA A 61 4.00 7.58 -7.84
CA ALA A 61 3.75 8.56 -6.79
C ALA A 61 4.74 9.72 -6.79
N MET A 62 5.81 9.68 -7.60
CA MET A 62 6.74 10.80 -7.73
C MET A 62 6.19 11.83 -8.74
N GLU A 63 6.27 13.10 -8.36
CA GLU A 63 5.89 14.23 -9.20
C GLU A 63 7.01 15.28 -9.23
N GLU A 64 6.94 16.15 -10.25
CA GLU A 64 7.78 17.35 -10.36
C GLU A 64 9.29 17.03 -10.25
N LYS A 65 9.98 17.69 -9.32
CA LYS A 65 11.43 17.60 -9.15
C LYS A 65 11.88 16.20 -8.75
N ALA A 66 11.06 15.48 -7.98
CA ALA A 66 11.36 14.11 -7.57
C ALA A 66 11.33 13.16 -8.77
N LEU A 67 10.32 13.28 -9.64
CA LEU A 67 10.23 12.45 -10.85
C LEU A 67 11.37 12.71 -11.83
N ASN A 68 11.73 13.99 -12.05
CA ASN A 68 12.86 14.34 -12.91
C ASN A 68 14.19 13.76 -12.41
N TRP A 69 14.41 13.80 -11.10
CA TRP A 69 15.59 13.19 -10.48
C TRP A 69 15.59 11.67 -10.69
N PHE A 70 14.46 11.01 -10.47
CA PHE A 70 14.35 9.56 -10.61
C PHE A 70 14.63 9.11 -12.05
N GLN A 71 14.09 9.80 -13.06
CA GLN A 71 14.32 9.49 -14.47
C GLN A 71 15.81 9.60 -14.84
N TRP A 72 16.47 10.68 -14.41
CA TRP A 72 17.92 10.81 -14.61
C TRP A 72 18.69 9.67 -13.94
N TRP A 73 18.34 9.32 -12.71
CA TRP A 73 19.02 8.23 -11.98
C TRP A 73 18.79 6.85 -12.63
N GLU A 74 17.58 6.60 -13.13
CA GLU A 74 17.20 5.35 -13.81
C GLU A 74 18.00 5.16 -15.10
N GLU A 75 18.23 6.21 -15.88
CA GLU A 75 19.09 6.17 -17.07
C GLU A 75 20.54 5.76 -16.75
N GLN A 76 21.00 6.01 -15.53
CA GLN A 76 22.35 5.69 -15.08
C GLN A 76 22.46 4.32 -14.40
N THR A 77 21.34 3.63 -14.11
CA THR A 77 21.31 2.47 -13.22
C THR A 77 20.69 1.24 -13.90
N PRO A 78 21.49 0.24 -14.32
CA PRO A 78 20.99 -0.91 -15.09
C PRO A 78 20.22 -1.97 -14.29
N LEU A 79 20.11 -1.85 -12.96
CA LEU A 79 19.40 -2.80 -12.11
C LEU A 79 18.50 -2.04 -11.13
N ARG A 80 17.20 -2.37 -11.13
CA ARG A 80 16.19 -1.75 -10.28
C ARG A 80 15.60 -2.81 -9.35
N ASN A 81 15.78 -2.62 -8.05
CA ASN A 81 15.07 -3.38 -7.02
C ASN A 81 14.75 -2.45 -5.83
N TRP A 82 13.89 -2.93 -4.92
CA TRP A 82 13.42 -2.13 -3.78
C TRP A 82 14.36 -2.20 -2.56
N GLU A 83 15.28 -3.16 -2.49
CA GLU A 83 16.10 -3.41 -1.30
C GLU A 83 17.52 -2.83 -1.38
N GLU A 84 18.01 -2.53 -2.59
CA GLU A 84 19.30 -1.88 -2.87
C GLU A 84 19.17 -0.36 -2.96
#